data_AF-A0A3D0R895-F1
#
_entry.id   AF-A0A3D0R895-F1
#
_cell.length_a   1.000
_cell.length_b   1.000
_cell.length_c   1.000
_cell.angle_alpha   90.00
_cell.angle_beta   90.00
_cell.angle_gamma   90.00
#
_symmetry.space_group_name_H-M   'P 1'
#
loop_
_entity.id
_entity.type
_entity.pdbx_description
1 polymer ?
#
loop_
_entity_poly.entity_id
_entity_poly.type
_entity_poly.pdbx_seq_one_letter_code
_entity_poly.pdbx_strand_id
1 'polypeptide(L)'
;WSETPVTMQADGHPVEMNLKTKEGSSTWVCGYVNLVDGPGSEDKMYDFINAWLEPRSAEYIVTEWGYGHSNLTAMLALGQETLDGVGFSNFETYTDGTLQQTPLHFELREKMIAEFEKIKAGF
;
A
#
# COMPACT_ATOMS: atom_id res chain seq x y z
N TRP A 1 -0.24 -7.43 -3.79
CA TRP A 1 -0.88 -6.10 -3.83
C TRP A 1 -2.32 -6.27 -3.37
N SER A 2 -2.83 -5.42 -2.48
CA SER A 2 -4.12 -5.59 -1.80
C SER A 2 -5.33 -5.41 -2.70
N GLU A 3 -5.20 -4.68 -3.82
CA GLU A 3 -6.26 -4.52 -4.81
C GLU A 3 -6.65 -5.83 -5.48
N THR A 4 -5.68 -6.69 -5.81
CA THR A 4 -5.92 -7.93 -6.57
C THR A 4 -6.99 -8.83 -5.93
N PRO A 5 -6.92 -9.18 -4.63
CA PRO A 5 -7.99 -9.96 -4.00
C PRO A 5 -9.33 -9.23 -3.98
N VAL A 6 -9.37 -7.90 -3.75
CA VAL A 6 -10.62 -7.12 -3.75
C VAL A 6 -11.32 -7.18 -5.09
N THR A 7 -10.61 -6.87 -6.18
CA THR A 7 -11.17 -6.90 -7.54
C THR A 7 -11.66 -8.30 -7.92
N MET A 8 -10.86 -9.33 -7.64
CA MET A 8 -11.21 -10.71 -7.96
C MET A 8 -12.42 -11.20 -7.15
N GLN A 9 -12.56 -10.79 -5.88
CA GLN A 9 -13.74 -11.09 -5.06
C GLN A 9 -14.98 -10.37 -5.59
N ALA A 10 -14.85 -9.10 -6.00
CA ALA A 10 -15.93 -8.35 -6.65
C ALA A 10 -16.41 -9.03 -7.95
N ASP A 11 -15.49 -9.63 -8.70
CA ASP A 11 -15.78 -10.45 -9.89
C ASP A 11 -16.37 -11.85 -9.57
N GLY A 12 -16.55 -12.17 -8.28
CA GLY A 12 -17.15 -13.44 -7.83
C GLY A 12 -16.18 -14.61 -7.76
N HIS A 13 -14.87 -14.37 -7.82
CA HIS A 13 -13.86 -15.41 -7.65
C HIS A 13 -13.58 -15.69 -6.16
N PRO A 14 -13.47 -16.97 -5.76
CA PRO A 14 -13.23 -17.34 -4.36
C PRO A 14 -11.73 -17.23 -4.03
N VAL A 15 -11.21 -16.01 -3.99
CA VAL A 15 -9.82 -15.73 -3.63
C VAL A 15 -9.72 -15.08 -2.27
N GLU A 16 -8.64 -15.37 -1.54
CA GLU A 16 -8.33 -14.74 -0.26
C GLU A 16 -6.82 -14.48 -0.17
N MET A 17 -6.44 -13.37 0.47
CA MET A 17 -5.04 -13.05 0.74
C MET A 17 -4.62 -13.67 2.06
N ASN A 18 -3.57 -14.48 2.06
CA ASN A 18 -2.97 -14.97 3.29
C ASN A 18 -2.05 -13.89 3.90
N LEU A 19 -2.58 -13.12 4.84
CA LEU A 19 -1.84 -12.08 5.56
C LEU A 19 -1.00 -12.63 6.73
N LYS A 20 -1.21 -13.89 7.14
CA LYS A 20 -0.61 -14.50 8.35
C LYS A 20 0.35 -15.64 8.00
N THR A 21 1.28 -15.38 7.08
CA THR A 21 2.34 -16.31 6.73
C THR A 21 3.29 -16.53 7.93
N LYS A 22 3.80 -17.76 8.09
CA LYS A 22 4.67 -18.12 9.22
C LYS A 22 6.00 -17.36 9.18
N GLU A 23 6.54 -17.17 7.98
CA GLU A 23 7.81 -16.51 7.72
C GLU A 23 7.71 -14.98 7.76
N GLY A 24 6.49 -14.46 7.90
CA GLY A 24 6.19 -13.05 7.77
C GLY A 24 5.86 -12.62 6.36
N SER A 25 5.51 -11.35 6.20
CA SER A 25 5.13 -10.73 4.93
C SER A 25 5.96 -9.47 4.68
N SER A 26 5.87 -8.92 3.47
CA SER A 26 6.51 -7.64 3.15
C SER A 26 5.52 -6.49 3.38
N THR A 27 5.97 -5.42 4.01
CA THR A 27 5.17 -4.20 4.22
C THR A 27 5.89 -2.99 3.66
N TRP A 28 5.13 -2.10 3.02
CA TRP A 28 5.64 -0.86 2.45
C TRP A 28 4.62 0.25 2.65
N VAL A 29 5.07 1.50 2.48
CA VAL A 29 4.20 2.67 2.45
C VAL A 29 4.47 3.43 1.15
N CYS A 30 3.40 3.79 0.45
CA CYS A 30 3.47 4.69 -0.68
C CYS A 30 3.40 6.13 -0.20
N GLY A 31 4.06 7.05 -0.91
CA GLY A 31 4.03 8.47 -0.59
C GLY A 31 4.22 9.32 -1.83
N TYR A 32 3.76 10.56 -1.75
CA TYR A 32 3.98 11.57 -2.78
C TYR A 32 5.18 12.44 -2.42
N VAL A 33 5.88 12.92 -3.44
CA VAL A 33 7.03 13.83 -3.32
C VAL A 33 6.82 15.04 -4.23
N ASN A 34 7.16 16.23 -3.74
CA ASN A 34 7.25 17.42 -4.57
C ASN A 34 8.70 17.56 -5.08
N LEU A 35 8.88 17.61 -6.40
CA LEU A 35 10.20 17.70 -7.02
C LEU A 35 10.64 19.17 -7.10
N VAL A 36 11.87 19.47 -6.67
CA VAL A 36 12.42 20.84 -6.58
C VAL A 36 12.29 21.62 -7.90
N ASP A 37 12.54 20.96 -9.03
CA ASP A 37 12.42 21.56 -10.37
C ASP A 37 11.36 20.84 -11.22
N GLY A 38 10.28 20.38 -10.58
CA GLY A 38 9.15 19.77 -11.28
C GLY A 38 8.45 20.77 -12.20
N PRO A 39 7.96 20.37 -13.39
CA PRO A 39 7.28 21.27 -14.32
C PRO A 39 5.85 21.68 -13.86
N GLY A 40 5.40 21.17 -12.71
CA GLY A 40 4.06 21.38 -12.17
C GLY A 40 3.94 22.68 -11.36
N SER A 41 2.70 23.03 -11.04
CA SER A 41 2.41 24.16 -10.12
C SER A 41 2.38 23.66 -8.69
N GLU A 42 3.07 24.37 -7.78
CA GLU A 42 3.04 24.07 -6.34
C GLU A 42 1.62 24.17 -5.77
N ASP A 43 0.86 25.19 -6.15
CA ASP A 43 -0.53 25.36 -5.72
C ASP A 43 -1.37 24.12 -6.08
N LYS A 44 -1.26 23.63 -7.32
CA LYS A 44 -1.98 22.43 -7.76
C LYS A 44 -1.52 21.17 -7.05
N MET A 45 -0.24 21.10 -6.66
CA MET A 45 0.28 20.00 -5.86
C MET A 45 -0.39 20.00 -4.48
N TYR A 46 -0.47 21.15 -3.81
CA TYR A 46 -1.16 21.26 -2.54
C TYR A 46 -2.67 21.02 -2.66
N ASP A 47 -3.32 21.51 -3.71
CA ASP A 47 -4.73 21.21 -3.99
C ASP A 47 -4.97 19.70 -4.10
N PHE A 48 -4.09 19.00 -4.83
CA PHE A 48 -4.17 17.56 -4.98
C PHE A 48 -3.95 16.84 -3.64
N ILE A 49 -2.91 17.19 -2.87
CA ILE A 49 -2.63 16.54 -1.59
C ILE A 49 -3.75 16.80 -0.57
N ASN A 50 -4.33 18.01 -0.56
CA ASN A 50 -5.49 18.31 0.27
C ASN A 50 -6.68 17.43 -0.11
N ALA A 51 -7.00 17.32 -1.40
CA ALA A 51 -8.08 16.44 -1.89
C ALA A 51 -7.79 14.96 -1.60
N TRP A 52 -6.54 14.51 -1.74
CA TRP A 52 -6.11 13.16 -1.40
C TRP A 52 -6.32 12.85 0.08
N LEU A 53 -6.08 13.83 0.96
CA LEU A 53 -6.28 13.69 2.40
C LEU A 53 -7.75 13.83 2.85
N GLU A 54 -8.70 14.14 1.97
CA GLU A 54 -10.12 14.18 2.33
C GLU A 54 -10.69 12.79 2.66
N PRO A 55 -11.70 12.69 3.53
CA PRO A 55 -12.31 11.41 3.91
C PRO A 55 -12.80 10.56 2.74
N ARG A 56 -13.35 11.19 1.69
CA ARG A 56 -13.84 10.49 0.49
C ARG A 56 -12.73 9.71 -0.25
N SER A 57 -11.50 10.23 -0.23
CA SER A 57 -10.36 9.59 -0.86
C SER A 57 -9.93 8.38 -0.05
N ALA A 58 -9.90 8.50 1.28
CA ALA A 58 -9.63 7.38 2.17
C ALA A 58 -10.69 6.27 2.04
N GLU A 59 -11.97 6.63 2.01
CA GLU A 59 -13.09 5.69 1.80
C GLU A 59 -12.90 4.88 0.53
N TYR A 60 -12.73 5.55 -0.62
CA TYR A 60 -12.55 4.86 -1.90
C TYR A 60 -11.32 3.94 -1.91
N ILE A 61 -10.17 4.42 -1.41
CA ILE A 61 -8.93 3.65 -1.38
C ILE A 61 -9.06 2.37 -0.53
N VAL A 62 -9.85 2.44 0.54
CA VAL A 62 -10.12 1.29 1.40
C VAL A 62 -11.13 0.35 0.76
N THR A 63 -12.31 0.84 0.35
CA THR A 63 -13.42 -0.03 -0.05
C THR A 63 -13.26 -0.61 -1.44
N GLU A 64 -12.71 0.16 -2.38
CA GLU A 64 -12.60 -0.28 -3.78
C GLU A 64 -11.26 -0.94 -4.06
N TRP A 65 -10.18 -0.49 -3.40
CA TRP A 65 -8.81 -0.97 -3.69
C TRP A 65 -8.18 -1.77 -2.55
N GLY A 66 -8.81 -1.86 -1.38
CA GLY A 66 -8.31 -2.64 -0.25
C GLY A 66 -7.01 -2.12 0.36
N TYR A 67 -6.64 -0.85 0.12
CA TYR A 67 -5.44 -0.25 0.72
C TYR A 67 -5.79 0.60 1.93
N GLY A 68 -4.86 0.65 2.87
CA GLY A 68 -4.91 1.60 3.96
C GLY A 68 -4.58 3.01 3.47
N HIS A 69 -5.12 4.01 4.16
CA HIS A 69 -4.89 5.42 3.87
C HIS A 69 -4.21 6.13 5.06
N SER A 70 -3.42 7.17 4.78
CA SER A 70 -2.70 7.92 5.83
C SER A 70 -3.61 8.81 6.70
N ASN A 71 -4.86 9.04 6.28
CA ASN A 71 -5.85 9.74 7.09
C ASN A 71 -6.49 8.78 8.11
N LEU A 72 -5.88 8.68 9.29
CA LEU A 72 -6.34 7.82 10.38
C LEU A 72 -7.78 8.12 10.83
N THR A 73 -8.16 9.40 10.92
CA THR A 73 -9.51 9.79 11.32
C THR A 73 -10.56 9.24 10.35
N ALA A 74 -10.30 9.34 9.04
CA ALA A 74 -11.19 8.79 8.02
C ALA A 74 -11.21 7.26 8.05
N MET A 75 -10.05 6.60 8.21
CA MET A 75 -9.96 5.14 8.36
C MET A 75 -10.85 4.64 9.51
N LEU A 76 -10.74 5.27 10.69
CA LEU A 76 -11.52 4.88 11.86
C LEU A 76 -13.04 5.12 11.69
N ALA A 77 -13.42 6.11 10.88
CA ALA A 77 -14.82 6.42 10.59
C ALA A 77 -15.52 5.36 9.72
N LEU A 78 -14.77 4.54 8.97
CA LEU A 78 -15.31 3.45 8.15
C LEU A 78 -15.86 2.27 8.95
N GLY A 79 -15.53 2.20 10.25
CA GLY A 79 -15.97 1.15 11.16
C GLY A 79 -15.12 -0.12 11.08
N GLN A 80 -15.16 -0.89 12.17
CA GLN A 80 -14.30 -2.06 12.35
C GLN A 80 -14.56 -3.17 11.32
N GLU A 81 -15.82 -3.40 10.94
CA GLU A 81 -16.19 -4.44 9.97
C GLU A 81 -15.51 -4.21 8.61
N THR A 82 -15.55 -2.97 8.10
CA THR A 82 -14.86 -2.58 6.87
C THR A 82 -13.35 -2.80 6.99
N LEU A 83 -12.76 -2.33 8.09
CA LEU A 83 -11.32 -2.44 8.33
C LEU A 83 -10.85 -3.90 8.47
N ASP A 84 -11.65 -4.75 9.10
CA ASP A 84 -11.37 -6.19 9.20
C ASP A 84 -11.38 -6.86 7.83
N GLY A 85 -12.35 -6.50 6.97
CA GLY A 85 -12.48 -7.03 5.62
C GLY A 85 -11.27 -6.76 4.72
N VAL A 86 -10.57 -5.65 4.94
CA VAL A 86 -9.38 -5.25 4.17
C VAL A 86 -8.05 -5.47 4.92
N GLY A 87 -8.08 -6.13 6.08
CA GLY A 87 -6.87 -6.51 6.82
C GLY A 87 -6.25 -5.42 7.70
N PHE A 88 -7.01 -4.38 8.05
CA PHE A 88 -6.61 -3.26 8.92
C PHE A 88 -7.25 -3.34 10.32
N SER A 89 -7.45 -4.55 10.85
CA SER A 89 -8.13 -4.79 12.12
C SER A 89 -7.50 -4.09 13.33
N ASN A 90 -6.17 -3.99 13.36
CA ASN A 90 -5.43 -3.31 14.42
C ASN A 90 -4.17 -2.66 13.83
N PHE A 91 -4.15 -1.32 13.82
CA PHE A 91 -3.02 -0.56 13.30
C PHE A 91 -1.74 -0.69 14.13
N GLU A 92 -1.84 -0.98 15.43
CA GLU A 92 -0.66 -1.13 16.31
C GLU A 92 0.13 -2.39 15.99
N THR A 93 -0.56 -3.45 15.58
CA THR A 93 0.04 -4.76 15.30
C THR A 93 0.13 -5.05 13.79
N TYR A 94 -0.25 -4.11 12.93
CA TYR A 94 -0.32 -4.33 11.47
C TYR A 94 1.05 -4.67 10.86
N THR A 95 2.13 -4.13 11.44
CA THR A 95 3.51 -4.40 10.99
C THR A 95 4.16 -5.60 11.69
N ASP A 96 3.45 -6.28 12.60
CA ASP A 96 4.01 -7.39 13.36
C ASP A 96 4.36 -8.55 12.44
N GLY A 97 5.59 -9.05 12.57
CA GLY A 97 6.08 -10.14 11.72
C GLY A 97 6.24 -9.75 10.25
N THR A 98 6.38 -8.46 9.94
CA THR A 98 6.61 -7.98 8.57
C THR A 98 8.04 -7.47 8.35
N LEU A 99 8.54 -7.63 7.13
CA LEU A 99 9.76 -6.97 6.66
C LEU A 99 9.37 -5.62 6.04
N GLN A 100 9.68 -4.54 6.74
CA GLN A 100 9.49 -3.20 6.24
C GLN A 100 10.45 -2.90 5.08
N GLN A 101 9.91 -2.58 3.91
CA GLN A 101 10.68 -2.18 2.74
C GLN A 101 11.17 -0.74 2.93
N THR A 102 12.44 -0.60 3.31
CA THR A 102 13.12 0.69 3.44
C THR A 102 14.13 0.90 2.30
N PRO A 103 14.58 2.14 2.04
CA PRO A 103 15.67 2.38 1.10
C PRO A 103 16.89 1.53 1.43
N LEU A 104 17.43 0.84 0.42
CA LEU A 104 18.62 0.01 0.53
C LEU A 104 19.86 0.79 0.06
N HIS A 105 21.03 0.39 0.57
CA HIS A 105 22.29 0.86 0.01
C HIS A 105 22.39 0.53 -1.48
N PHE A 106 22.89 1.48 -2.27
CA PHE A 106 22.97 1.39 -3.73
C PHE A 106 23.62 0.08 -4.19
N GLU A 107 24.75 -0.30 -3.60
CA GLU A 107 25.47 -1.53 -3.96
C GLU A 107 24.65 -2.81 -3.76
N LEU A 108 23.83 -2.88 -2.70
CA LEU A 108 22.97 -4.03 -2.45
C LEU A 108 21.82 -4.06 -3.46
N ARG A 109 21.22 -2.90 -3.75
CA ARG A 109 20.15 -2.76 -4.73
C ARG A 109 20.60 -3.26 -6.11
N GLU A 110 21.78 -2.87 -6.57
CA GLU A 110 22.32 -3.31 -7.87
C GLU A 110 22.53 -4.82 -7.92
N LYS A 111 23.03 -5.42 -6.82
CA LYS A 111 23.15 -6.89 -6.72
C LYS A 111 21.79 -7.58 -6.79
N MET A 112 20.78 -7.07 -6.08
CA MET A 112 19.42 -7.61 -6.11
C MET A 112 18.79 -7.51 -7.50
N ILE A 113 18.98 -6.40 -8.21
CA ILE A 113 18.50 -6.22 -9.59
C ILE A 113 19.17 -7.23 -10.51
N ALA A 114 20.51 -7.33 -10.48
CA ALA A 114 21.24 -8.26 -11.33
C ALA A 114 20.80 -9.72 -11.12
N GLU A 115 20.51 -10.11 -9.87
CA GLU A 115 20.00 -11.44 -9.57
C GLU A 115 18.55 -11.64 -10.03
N PHE A 116 17.69 -10.63 -9.84
CA PHE A 116 16.30 -10.70 -10.30
C PHE A 116 16.18 -10.82 -11.83
N GLU A 117 17.07 -10.17 -12.59
CA GLU A 117 17.12 -10.32 -14.05
C GLU A 117 17.48 -11.75 -14.48
N LYS A 118 18.40 -12.43 -13.77
CA LYS A 118 18.71 -13.85 -14.03
C LYS A 118 17.50 -14.73 -13.76
N ILE A 119 16.83 -14.55 -12.63
CA ILE A 119 15.63 -15.32 -12.24
C ILE A 119 14.55 -15.18 -13.33
N LYS A 120 14.27 -13.96 -13.79
CA LYS A 120 13.30 -13.72 -14.87
C LYS A 120 13.66 -14.42 -16.17
N ALA A 121 14.95 -14.57 -16.45
CA ALA A 121 15.44 -15.20 -17.67
C ALA A 121 15.53 -16.75 -17.54
N GLY A 122 15.23 -17.32 -16.37
CA GLY A 122 15.16 -18.77 -16.12
C GLY A 122 16.47 -19.40 -15.62
N PHE A 123 17.29 -18.62 -14.91
CA PHE A 123 18.65 -18.97 -14.48
C PHE A 123 18.80 -19.08 -12.96
#